data_AF-A0A7L1J1X5-F1
#
_entry.id   AF-A0A7L1J1X5-F1
#
_cell.length_a   1.000
_cell.length_b   1.000
_cell.length_c   1.000
_cell.angle_alpha   90.00
_cell.angle_beta   90.00
_cell.angle_gamma   90.00
#
_symmetry.space_group_name_H-M   'P 1'
#
loop_
_entity.id
_entity.type
_entity.pdbx_description
1 polymer ?
#
loop_
_entity_poly.entity_id
_entity_poly.type
_entity_poly.pdbx_seq_one_letter_code
_entity_poly.pdbx_strand_id
1 'polypeptide(L)'
;VFQEHVRRRPHRPLILFQDEVYTYEDVDRRSNRAARLLSRRLELEPGRTVAVFLPNHPTYVWTWLALAKLGCPMACLNCNVRGRALQHALAAAGATVVLSS
;
A
#
# COMPACT_ATOMS: atom_id res chain seq x y z
N VAL A 1 -2.18 -12.31 10.77
CA VAL A 1 -1.84 -13.23 9.65
C VAL A 1 -0.49 -12.91 9.01
N PHE A 2 -0.31 -11.81 8.27
CA PHE A 2 0.97 -11.53 7.56
C PHE A 2 2.23 -11.64 8.44
N GLN A 3 2.22 -11.00 9.63
CA GLN A 3 3.34 -11.06 10.58
C GLN A 3 3.71 -12.47 11.04
N GLU A 4 2.75 -13.40 11.05
CA GLU A 4 3.02 -14.79 11.38
C GLU A 4 3.82 -15.48 10.27
N HIS A 5 3.50 -15.20 9.01
CA HIS A 5 4.27 -15.72 7.87
C HIS A 5 5.69 -15.15 7.84
N VAL A 6 5.86 -13.86 8.16
CA VAL A 6 7.19 -13.24 8.29
C VAL A 6 8.03 -13.97 9.34
N ARG A 7 7.47 -14.27 10.51
CA ARG A 7 8.17 -15.03 11.56
C ARG A 7 8.49 -16.47 11.17
N ARG A 8 7.57 -17.16 10.48
CA ARG A 8 7.75 -18.58 10.13
C ARG A 8 8.69 -18.80 8.94
N ARG A 9 8.74 -17.88 7.98
CA ARG A 9 9.44 -18.06 6.69
C ARG A 9 10.05 -16.74 6.17
N PRO A 10 10.93 -16.07 6.95
CA PRO A 10 11.39 -14.72 6.64
C PRO A 10 12.09 -14.61 5.28
N HIS A 11 12.94 -15.59 4.94
CA HIS A 11 13.74 -15.58 3.70
C HIS A 11 13.02 -16.21 2.50
N ARG A 12 11.76 -16.64 2.64
CA ARG A 12 11.03 -17.21 1.50
C ARG A 12 10.66 -16.08 0.53
N PRO A 13 10.85 -16.26 -0.79
CA PRO A 13 10.35 -15.31 -1.79
C PRO A 13 8.85 -15.07 -1.64
N LEU A 14 8.46 -13.79 -1.67
CA LEU A 14 7.06 -13.35 -1.62
C LEU A 14 6.66 -12.61 -2.90
N ILE A 15 7.51 -11.72 -3.39
CA ILE A 15 7.28 -10.98 -4.64
C ILE A 15 8.46 -11.22 -5.57
N LEU A 16 8.15 -11.59 -6.81
CA LEU A 16 9.09 -11.60 -7.93
C LEU A 16 8.71 -10.41 -8.81
N PHE A 17 9.65 -9.52 -9.08
CA PHE A 17 9.40 -8.36 -9.93
C PHE A 17 10.63 -8.04 -10.75
N GLN A 18 10.51 -8.21 -12.07
CA GLN A 18 11.65 -8.14 -12.99
C GLN A 18 12.78 -9.07 -12.49
N ASP A 19 14.00 -8.56 -12.36
CA ASP A 19 15.16 -9.31 -11.89
C ASP A 19 15.31 -9.31 -10.35
N GLU A 20 14.35 -8.73 -9.62
CA GLU A 20 14.39 -8.62 -8.17
C GLU A 20 13.47 -9.64 -7.48
N VAL A 21 13.96 -10.18 -6.36
CA VAL A 21 13.22 -11.06 -5.48
C VAL A 21 13.11 -10.40 -4.11
N TYR A 22 11.87 -10.26 -3.64
CA TYR A 22 11.57 -9.72 -2.31
C TYR A 22 11.06 -10.83 -1.42
N THR A 23 11.77 -11.08 -0.32
CA THR A 23 11.37 -12.03 0.71
C THR A 23 10.24 -11.49 1.61
N TYR A 24 9.67 -12.34 2.46
CA TYR A 24 8.70 -11.87 3.47
C TYR A 24 9.29 -10.79 4.40
N GLU A 25 10.53 -10.98 4.85
CA GLU A 25 11.24 -10.01 5.69
C GLU A 25 11.48 -8.68 4.95
N ASP A 26 11.85 -8.74 3.68
CA ASP A 26 12.03 -7.56 2.84
C ASP A 26 10.78 -6.70 2.69
N VAL A 27 9.64 -7.35 2.45
CA VAL A 27 8.34 -6.69 2.31
C VAL A 27 7.88 -6.15 3.66
N ASP A 28 8.12 -6.87 4.77
CA ASP A 28 7.78 -6.38 6.10
C ASP A 28 8.58 -5.13 6.49
N ARG A 29 9.90 -5.16 6.27
CA ARG A 29 10.78 -4.01 6.53
C ARG A 29 10.38 -2.78 5.72
N ARG A 30 10.10 -2.96 4.41
CA ARG A 30 9.68 -1.86 3.53
C ARG A 30 8.31 -1.31 3.91
N SER A 31 7.35 -2.17 4.24
CA SER A 31 6.02 -1.73 4.70
C SER A 31 6.06 -1.07 6.08
N ASN A 32 6.94 -1.49 6.99
CA ASN A 32 7.17 -0.80 8.27
C ASN A 32 7.74 0.61 8.04
N ARG A 33 8.71 0.75 7.13
CA ARG A 33 9.27 2.06 6.75
C ARG A 33 8.20 2.96 6.14
N ALA A 34 7.40 2.43 5.22
CA ALA A 34 6.30 3.17 4.60
C ALA A 34 5.25 3.59 5.64
N ALA A 35 4.84 2.71 6.56
CA ALA A 35 3.87 3.04 7.62
C ALA A 35 4.36 4.21 8.49
N ARG A 36 5.63 4.18 8.91
CA ARG A 36 6.24 5.27 9.68
C ARG A 36 6.30 6.58 8.89
N LEU A 37 6.62 6.51 7.60
CA LEU A 37 6.66 7.70 6.74
C LEU A 37 5.26 8.30 6.57
N LEU A 38 4.28 7.47 6.24
CA LEU A 38 2.90 7.89 6.03
C LEU A 38 2.32 8.49 7.31
N SER A 39 2.44 7.81 8.46
CA SER A 39 1.96 8.35 9.75
C SER A 39 2.61 9.67 10.15
N ARG A 40 3.88 9.92 9.78
CA ARG A 40 4.56 11.19 10.07
C ARG A 40 4.17 12.33 9.12
N ARG A 41 3.87 12.01 7.87
CA ARG A 41 3.61 13.02 6.82
C ARG A 41 2.14 13.31 6.61
N LEU A 42 1.30 12.32 6.89
CA LEU A 42 -0.11 12.31 6.63
C LEU A 42 -0.72 11.96 7.99
N GLU A 43 -1.44 12.91 8.59
CA GLU A 43 -2.15 12.75 9.86
C GLU A 43 -3.32 11.77 9.65
N LEU A 44 -2.97 10.50 9.45
CA LEU A 44 -3.87 9.41 9.14
C LEU A 44 -4.40 8.84 10.45
N GLU A 45 -5.72 8.82 10.57
CA GLU A 45 -6.42 8.16 11.66
C GLU A 45 -6.93 6.79 11.21
N PRO A 46 -6.89 5.76 12.08
CA PRO A 46 -7.50 4.47 11.79
C PRO A 46 -8.94 4.60 11.31
N GLY A 47 -9.31 3.82 10.30
CA GLY A 47 -10.63 3.88 9.64
C GLY A 47 -10.73 4.89 8.50
N ARG A 48 -9.79 5.82 8.34
CA ARG A 48 -9.78 6.75 7.19
C ARG A 48 -9.29 6.05 5.92
N THR A 49 -10.08 6.16 4.86
CA THR A 49 -9.72 5.61 3.55
C THR A 49 -8.63 6.45 2.88
N VAL A 50 -7.59 5.78 2.38
CA VAL A 50 -6.55 6.37 1.54
C VAL A 50 -6.70 5.82 0.13
N ALA A 51 -6.85 6.72 -0.85
CA ALA A 51 -6.87 6.34 -2.25
C ALA A 51 -5.43 6.11 -2.73
N VAL A 52 -5.19 4.97 -3.39
CA VAL A 52 -3.88 4.62 -3.94
C VAL A 52 -3.99 4.51 -5.44
N PHE A 53 -3.29 5.42 -6.12
CA PHE A 53 -3.25 5.58 -7.57
C PHE A 53 -1.82 5.34 -8.06
N LEU A 54 -1.37 4.09 -7.96
CA LEU A 54 0.00 3.67 -8.27
C LEU A 54 0.00 2.58 -9.36
N PRO A 55 1.05 2.50 -10.18
CA PRO A 55 1.21 1.42 -11.15
C PRO A 55 1.51 0.07 -10.46
N ASN A 56 1.48 -1.00 -11.25
CA ASN A 56 1.89 -2.34 -10.82
C ASN A 56 3.40 -2.38 -10.54
N HIS A 57 3.77 -2.07 -9.31
CA HIS A 57 5.13 -2.10 -8.78
C HIS A 57 5.09 -2.73 -7.38
N PRO A 58 6.16 -3.38 -6.88
CA PRO A 58 6.20 -3.91 -5.51
C PRO A 58 5.86 -2.88 -4.43
N THR A 59 6.06 -1.59 -4.74
CA THR A 59 5.61 -0.47 -3.90
C THR A 59 4.15 -0.50 -3.55
N TYR A 60 3.30 -0.96 -4.46
CA TYR A 60 1.88 -1.12 -4.20
C TYR A 60 1.64 -2.04 -2.99
N VAL A 61 2.35 -3.16 -2.92
CA VAL A 61 2.15 -4.18 -1.87
C VAL A 61 2.62 -3.67 -0.51
N TRP A 62 3.79 -3.03 -0.42
CA TRP A 62 4.23 -2.52 0.87
C TRP A 62 3.49 -1.25 1.30
N THR A 63 2.95 -0.44 0.38
CA THR A 63 2.00 0.63 0.69
C THR A 63 0.70 0.08 1.26
N TRP A 64 0.14 -0.96 0.64
CA TRP A 64 -1.05 -1.63 1.16
C TRP A 64 -0.84 -2.17 2.58
N LEU A 65 0.26 -2.89 2.81
CA LEU A 65 0.58 -3.41 4.14
C LEU A 65 0.89 -2.29 5.14
N ALA A 66 1.47 -1.17 4.70
CA ALA A 66 1.67 0.00 5.54
C ALA A 66 0.36 0.61 6.01
N LEU A 67 -0.60 0.83 5.10
CA LEU A 67 -1.93 1.33 5.43
C LEU A 67 -2.69 0.37 6.35
N ALA A 68 -2.59 -0.94 6.10
CA ALA A 68 -3.16 -1.96 6.97
C ALA A 68 -2.57 -1.90 8.41
N LYS A 69 -1.26 -1.67 8.55
CA LYS A 69 -0.61 -1.47 9.86
C LYS A 69 -1.08 -0.20 10.58
N LEU A 70 -1.44 0.83 9.83
CA LEU A 70 -2.01 2.07 10.36
C LEU A 70 -3.52 1.99 10.58
N GLY A 71 -4.15 0.84 10.31
CA GLY A 71 -5.61 0.69 10.40
C GLY A 71 -6.39 1.50 9.37
N CYS A 72 -5.75 1.94 8.29
CA CYS A 72 -6.36 2.75 7.23
C CYS A 72 -6.79 1.86 6.05
N PRO A 73 -8.07 1.83 5.68
CA PRO A 73 -8.52 1.16 4.46
C PRO A 73 -7.87 1.76 3.21
N MET A 74 -7.56 0.91 2.24
CA MET A 74 -6.98 1.33 0.96
C MET A 74 -8.04 1.25 -0.14
N ALA A 75 -8.31 2.36 -0.81
CA ALA A 75 -9.09 2.38 -2.05
C ALA A 75 -8.15 2.18 -3.24
N CYS A 76 -8.25 1.03 -3.90
CA CYS A 76 -7.45 0.65 -5.06
C CYS A 76 -7.95 1.36 -6.32
N LEU A 77 -7.24 2.38 -6.79
CA LEU A 77 -7.59 3.08 -8.01
C LEU A 77 -6.72 2.61 -9.18
N ASN A 78 -7.37 2.23 -10.28
CA ASN A 78 -6.66 1.84 -11.50
C ASN A 78 -5.96 3.08 -12.10
N CYS A 79 -4.62 3.04 -12.14
CA CYS A 79 -3.76 4.12 -12.61
C CYS A 79 -3.89 4.43 -14.11
N ASN A 80 -4.67 3.66 -14.88
CA ASN A 80 -4.98 3.91 -16.29
C ASN A 80 -6.30 4.66 -16.50
N VAL A 81 -7.13 4.81 -15.47
CA VAL A 81 -8.42 5.51 -15.59
C VAL A 81 -8.22 7.02 -15.67
N ARG A 82 -8.99 7.70 -16.53
CA ARG A 82 -8.86 9.15 -16.82
C ARG A 82 -10.21 9.85 -16.80
N GLY A 83 -10.16 11.18 -16.71
CA GLY A 83 -11.33 12.05 -16.86
C GLY A 83 -12.45 11.76 -15.86
N ARG A 84 -13.70 11.73 -16.35
CA ARG A 84 -14.90 11.56 -15.51
C ARG A 84 -14.89 10.26 -14.70
N ALA A 85 -14.35 9.18 -15.27
CA ALA A 85 -14.27 7.90 -14.57
C ALA A 85 -13.33 7.96 -13.36
N LEU A 86 -12.21 8.69 -13.47
CA LEU A 86 -11.29 8.89 -12.35
C LEU A 86 -11.92 9.77 -11.26
N GLN A 87 -12.59 10.85 -11.68
CA GLN A 87 -13.32 11.74 -10.77
C GLN A 87 -14.40 10.97 -9.98
N HIS A 88 -15.16 10.12 -10.68
CA HIS A 88 -16.16 9.26 -10.05
C HIS A 88 -15.53 8.29 -9.06
N ALA A 89 -14.43 7.62 -9.42
CA ALA A 89 -13.76 6.67 -8.55
C ALA A 89 -13.18 7.34 -7.28
N LEU A 90 -12.60 8.54 -7.43
CA LEU A 90 -12.11 9.33 -6.29
C LEU A 90 -13.24 9.76 -5.36
N ALA A 91 -14.37 10.24 -5.92
CA ALA A 91 -15.54 10.63 -5.15
C ALA A 91 -16.15 9.42 -4.40
N ALA A 92 -16.28 8.28 -5.08
CA ALA A 92 -16.81 7.04 -4.50
C ALA A 92 -15.91 6.47 -3.39
N ALA A 93 -14.59 6.68 -3.49
CA ALA A 93 -13.65 6.23 -2.47
C ALA A 93 -13.80 6.98 -1.12
N GLY A 94 -14.39 8.18 -1.13
CA GLY A 94 -14.52 9.02 0.07
C GLY A 94 -13.17 9.36 0.72
N ALA A 95 -12.08 9.24 -0.04
CA ALA A 95 -10.73 9.41 0.47
C ALA A 95 -10.36 10.90 0.51
N THR A 96 -9.80 11.34 1.63
CA THR A 96 -9.26 12.71 1.79
C THR A 96 -7.79 12.80 1.44
N VAL A 97 -7.13 11.67 1.25
CA VAL A 97 -5.70 11.55 0.90
C VAL A 97 -5.56 10.62 -0.30
N VAL A 98 -4.77 11.05 -1.29
CA VAL A 98 -4.41 10.26 -2.46
C VAL A 98 -2.89 10.05 -2.47
N LEU A 99 -2.45 8.80 -2.60
CA LEU A 99 -1.06 8.46 -2.89
C LEU A 99 -0.91 8.18 -4.39
N SER A 100 -0.09 8.97 -5.08
CA SER A 100 0.28 8.76 -6.48
C SER A 100 1.79 8.70 -6.67
N SER A 101 2.23 8.20 -7.83
CA SER A 101 3.63 8.18 -8.27
C SER A 101 4.10 9.53 -8.75
#